data_AF-A0AA90Q7B7-F1
#
_entry.id   AF-A0AA90Q7B7-F1
#
_cell.length_a   1.000
_cell.length_b   1.000
_cell.length_c   1.000
_cell.angle_alpha   90.00
_cell.angle_beta   90.00
_cell.angle_gamma   90.00
#
_symmetry.space_group_name_H-M   'P 1'
#
loop_
_entity.id
_entity.type
_entity.pdbx_description
1 polymer ?
#
loop_
_entity_poly.entity_id
_entity_poly.type
_entity_poly.pdbx_seq_one_letter_code
_entity_poly.pdbx_strand_id
1 'polypeptide(L)'
;RMSLQDLVSERQHDRLLRLFFLNEDGRSSRLLVNRVDVFESLSHPFEFTVALLPDDPNIALKGLQKQMRWVAQVRRNGARRSLNGSMSIN
;
A
#
# COMPACT_ATOMS: atom_id res chain seq x y z
N ARG A 1 -4.34 -1.75 27.82
CA ARG A 1 -4.87 -0.36 27.69
C ARG A 1 -4.73 0.00 26.22
N MET A 2 -5.84 0.07 25.49
CA MET A 2 -5.83 0.28 24.04
C MET A 2 -5.62 1.77 23.74
N SER A 3 -4.69 2.11 22.85
CA SER A 3 -4.42 3.49 22.48
C SER A 3 -5.36 3.95 21.34
N LEU A 4 -5.52 5.27 21.19
CA LEU A 4 -6.24 5.86 20.06
C LEU A 4 -5.61 5.44 18.72
N GLN A 5 -4.30 5.23 18.71
CA GLN A 5 -3.56 4.75 17.56
C GLN A 5 -3.90 3.29 17.20
N ASP A 6 -4.21 2.45 18.19
CA ASP A 6 -4.63 1.06 18.00
C ASP A 6 -6.05 1.00 17.42
N LEU A 7 -6.96 1.82 17.94
CA LEU A 7 -8.33 1.97 17.43
C LEU A 7 -8.38 2.43 15.96
N VAL A 8 -7.49 3.35 15.57
CA VAL A 8 -7.36 3.79 14.18
C VAL A 8 -6.75 2.68 13.32
N SER A 9 -5.79 1.92 13.84
CA SER A 9 -5.15 0.82 13.12
C SER A 9 -6.12 -0.34 12.87
N GLU A 10 -6.98 -0.67 13.85
CA GLU A 10 -8.04 -1.67 13.68
C GLU A 10 -9.08 -1.25 12.65
N ARG A 11 -9.44 0.03 12.54
CA ARG A 11 -10.34 0.50 11.47
C ARG A 11 -9.71 0.45 10.07
N GLN A 12 -8.39 0.47 9.98
CA GLN A 12 -7.67 0.29 8.70
C GLN A 12 -7.59 -1.19 8.28
N HIS A 13 -7.86 -2.14 9.20
CA HIS A 13 -7.79 -3.57 8.90
C HIS A 13 -8.87 -4.02 7.90
N ASP A 14 -10.04 -3.40 7.84
CA ASP A 14 -11.12 -3.79 6.89
C ASP A 14 -10.97 -3.20 5.48
N ARG A 15 -9.81 -2.63 5.13
CA ARG A 15 -9.66 -2.01 3.82
C ARG A 15 -9.50 -3.03 2.71
N LEU A 16 -10.26 -2.77 1.64
CA LEU A 16 -10.21 -3.49 0.37
C LEU A 16 -8.85 -3.35 -0.32
N LEU A 17 -8.07 -2.31 -0.02
CA LEU A 17 -6.74 -2.07 -0.58
C LEU A 17 -5.72 -1.98 0.55
N ARG A 18 -4.67 -2.79 0.47
CA ARG A 18 -3.62 -2.89 1.50
C ARG A 18 -2.23 -2.79 0.87
N LEU A 19 -1.31 -2.15 1.59
CA LEU A 19 0.09 -1.98 1.20
C LEU A 19 1.00 -2.79 2.12
N PHE A 20 1.98 -3.49 1.53
CA PHE A 20 2.91 -4.35 2.26
C PHE A 20 4.36 -3.90 1.98
N PHE A 21 5.15 -3.83 3.05
CA PHE A 21 6.55 -3.41 3.03
C PHE A 21 7.49 -4.61 3.23
N LEU A 22 8.73 -4.48 2.74
CA LEU A 22 9.76 -5.53 2.80
C LEU A 22 10.14 -5.90 4.24
N ASN A 23 10.32 -4.87 5.07
CA ASN A 23 10.63 -4.99 6.50
C ASN A 23 9.55 -4.22 7.27
N GLU A 24 9.08 -4.75 8.40
CA GLU A 24 8.23 -3.99 9.34
C GLU A 24 9.03 -2.89 10.07
N ASP A 25 10.35 -2.93 9.92
CA ASP A 25 11.31 -2.02 10.53
C ASP A 25 11.42 -0.72 9.73
N GLY A 26 10.69 0.30 10.19
CA GLY A 26 10.93 1.68 9.78
C GLY A 26 9.76 2.35 9.08
N ARG A 27 8.55 2.31 9.67
CA ARG A 27 7.55 3.35 9.38
C ARG A 27 7.91 4.60 10.16
N SER A 28 8.52 5.58 9.48
CA SER A 28 8.48 6.96 9.98
C SER A 28 7.06 7.56 9.84
N SER A 29 6.21 6.95 9.00
CA SER A 29 4.84 7.38 8.72
C SER A 29 3.93 6.20 8.29
N ARG A 30 2.64 6.26 8.60
CA ARG A 30 1.62 5.33 8.13
C ARG A 30 1.18 5.74 6.73
N LEU A 31 1.31 4.82 5.78
CA LEU A 31 0.85 4.99 4.40
C LEU A 31 -0.40 4.17 4.13
N LEU A 32 -1.40 4.84 3.59
CA LEU A 32 -2.71 4.29 3.30
C LEU A 32 -2.99 4.34 1.81
N VAL A 33 -3.44 3.23 1.20
CA VAL A 33 -3.83 3.22 -0.21
C VAL A 33 -5.15 3.95 -0.37
N ASN A 34 -5.21 4.97 -1.23
CA ASN A 34 -6.46 5.67 -1.57
C ASN A 34 -7.10 5.10 -2.83
N ARG A 35 -6.27 4.90 -3.86
CA ARG A 35 -6.71 4.52 -5.20
C ARG A 35 -5.65 3.65 -5.86
N VAL A 36 -6.10 2.72 -6.68
CA VAL A 36 -5.26 1.98 -7.61
C VAL A 36 -5.91 2.04 -8.98
N ASP A 37 -5.17 2.51 -9.98
CA ASP A 37 -5.54 2.43 -11.39
C ASP A 37 -4.64 1.38 -12.04
N VAL A 38 -5.24 0.39 -12.69
CA VAL A 38 -4.55 -0.79 -13.25
C VAL A 38 -4.85 -0.90 -14.75
N PHE A 39 -3.81 -1.08 -15.55
CA PHE A 39 -3.88 -1.43 -16.96
C PHE A 39 -3.28 -2.82 -17.18
N GLU A 40 -4.08 -3.72 -17.76
CA GLU A 40 -3.70 -5.10 -18.07
C GLU A 40 -4.18 -5.45 -19.48
N SER A 41 -3.29 -6.01 -20.30
CA SER A 41 -3.65 -6.55 -21.60
C SER A 41 -2.81 -7.79 -21.92
N LEU A 42 -3.34 -8.67 -22.78
CA LEU A 42 -2.65 -9.89 -23.16
C LEU A 42 -1.36 -9.55 -23.92
N SER A 43 -0.27 -10.23 -23.58
CA SER A 43 1.06 -10.06 -24.19
C SER A 43 1.66 -8.65 -24.07
N HIS A 44 1.20 -7.83 -23.12
CA HIS A 44 1.86 -6.58 -22.76
C HIS A 44 2.19 -6.57 -21.26
N PRO A 45 3.19 -5.78 -20.83
CA PRO A 45 3.39 -5.51 -19.41
C PRO A 45 2.12 -4.90 -18.81
N PHE A 46 1.79 -5.29 -17.58
CA PHE A 46 0.80 -4.58 -16.80
C PHE A 46 1.44 -3.34 -16.17
N GLU A 47 0.63 -2.30 -16.01
CA GLU A 47 1.03 -1.07 -15.36
C GLU A 47 0.00 -0.71 -14.30
N PHE A 48 0.45 -0.17 -13.18
CA PHE A 48 -0.46 0.29 -12.15
C PHE A 48 0.08 1.51 -11.43
N THR A 49 -0.81 2.44 -11.11
CA THR A 49 -0.52 3.63 -10.32
C THR A 49 -1.24 3.52 -8.98
N VAL A 50 -0.53 3.81 -7.89
CA VAL A 50 -1.05 3.74 -6.53
C VAL A 50 -1.00 5.12 -5.91
N ALA A 51 -2.16 5.70 -5.61
CA ALA A 51 -2.24 6.93 -4.84
C ALA A 51 -2.20 6.60 -3.35
N LEU A 52 -1.25 7.19 -2.62
CA LEU A 52 -1.05 6.99 -1.19
C LEU A 52 -1.44 8.23 -0.39
N LEU A 53 -2.02 8.02 0.79
CA LEU A 53 -2.25 9.03 1.81
C LEU A 53 -1.25 8.79 2.95
N PRO A 54 -0.28 9.69 3.14
CA PRO A 54 0.57 9.67 4.32
C PRO A 54 -0.14 10.34 5.50
N ASP A 55 0.21 9.92 6.72
CA ASP A 55 -0.09 10.67 7.95
C ASP A 55 0.95 11.75 8.27
N ASP A 56 2.15 11.66 7.68
CA ASP A 56 3.20 12.68 7.72
C ASP A 56 3.50 13.24 6.30
N PRO A 57 3.26 14.54 6.05
CA PRO A 57 3.54 15.15 4.75
C PRO A 57 5.04 15.21 4.39
N ASN A 58 5.96 15.00 5.33
CA ASN A 58 7.41 15.13 5.12
C ASN A 58 8.13 13.80 4.82
N ILE A 59 7.39 12.78 4.38
CA ILE A 59 7.95 11.46 4.10
C ILE A 59 9.03 11.51 3.00
N ALA A 60 10.20 10.95 3.30
CA ALA A 60 11.30 10.84 2.34
C ALA A 60 11.00 9.78 1.25
N LEU A 61 10.76 10.23 0.01
CA LEU A 61 10.39 9.38 -1.12
C LEU A 61 11.43 8.29 -1.46
N LYS A 62 12.73 8.60 -1.29
CA LYS A 62 13.81 7.62 -1.54
C LYS A 62 13.73 6.41 -0.60
N GLY A 63 13.25 6.60 0.63
CA GLY A 63 13.03 5.50 1.59
C GLY A 63 11.84 4.64 1.16
N LEU A 64 10.75 5.30 0.75
CA LEU A 64 9.52 4.64 0.31
C LEU A 64 9.76 3.68 -0.88
N GLN A 65 10.51 4.12 -1.89
CA GLN A 65 10.81 3.30 -3.07
C GLN A 65 11.56 2.01 -2.73
N LYS A 66 12.45 2.05 -1.75
CA LYS A 66 13.25 0.89 -1.33
C LYS A 66 12.47 -0.09 -0.43
N GLN A 67 11.43 0.39 0.24
CA GLN A 67 10.70 -0.39 1.24
C GLN A 67 9.40 -0.98 0.71
N MET A 68 8.76 -0.41 -0.31
CA MET A 68 7.51 -0.94 -0.87
C MET A 68 7.75 -2.31 -1.52
N ARG A 69 6.91 -3.30 -1.19
CA ARG A 69 6.99 -4.65 -1.77
C ARG A 69 5.83 -4.97 -2.71
N TRP A 70 4.58 -4.76 -2.27
CA TRP A 70 3.38 -5.02 -3.09
C TRP A 70 2.10 -4.39 -2.53
N VAL A 71 1.11 -4.23 -3.39
CA VAL A 71 -0.26 -3.83 -3.05
C VAL A 71 -1.18 -5.03 -3.19
N ALA A 72 -2.18 -5.20 -2.34
CA ALA A 72 -3.21 -6.20 -2.56
C ALA A 72 -4.62 -5.63 -2.47
N GLN A 73 -5.46 -6.12 -3.38
CA GLN A 73 -6.91 -5.98 -3.29
C GLN A 73 -7.50 -7.18 -2.56
N VAL A 74 -8.13 -6.93 -1.41
CA VAL A 74 -8.87 -7.92 -0.63
C VAL A 74 -10.30 -7.99 -1.16
N ARG A 75 -10.72 -9.18 -1.58
CA ARG A 75 -12.08 -9.45 -2.04
C ARG A 75 -12.98 -9.85 -0.87
N ARG A 76 -14.30 -9.79 -1.08
CA ARG A 76 -15.32 -10.11 -0.06
C ARG A 76 -15.16 -11.50 0.58
N ASN A 77 -14.62 -12.48 -0.15
CA ASN A 77 -14.37 -13.84 0.33
C ASN A 77 -13.01 -13.99 1.05
N GLY A 78 -12.31 -12.89 1.33
CA GLY A 78 -10.98 -12.91 1.95
C GLY A 78 -9.82 -13.22 1.00
N ALA A 79 -10.10 -13.59 -0.26
CA ALA A 79 -9.07 -13.80 -1.26
C ALA A 79 -8.35 -12.48 -1.58
N ARG A 80 -7.05 -12.56 -1.83
CA ARG A 80 -6.21 -11.40 -2.14
C ARG A 80 -5.70 -11.48 -3.57
N ARG A 81 -5.91 -10.42 -4.33
CA ARG A 81 -5.21 -10.20 -5.60
C ARG A 81 -3.99 -9.33 -5.28
N SER A 82 -2.80 -9.92 -5.34
CA SER A 82 -1.56 -9.17 -5.19
C SER A 82 -1.17 -8.53 -6.52
N LEU A 83 -0.85 -7.25 -6.46
CA LEU A 83 -0.25 -6.44 -7.53
C LEU A 83 1.21 -6.24 -7.15
N ASN A 84 2.09 -7.00 -7.81
CA ASN A 84 3.52 -7.01 -7.55
C ASN A 84 4.24 -6.52 -8.79
N GLY A 85 5.21 -5.62 -8.64
CA GLY A 85 6.00 -5.10 -9.75
C GLY A 85 7.13 -4.20 -9.27
N SER A 86 7.96 -3.75 -10.21
CA SER A 86 9.01 -2.77 -9.93
C SER A 86 8.40 -1.39 -9.76
N MET A 87 8.81 -0.65 -8.72
CA MET A 87 8.27 0.67 -8.40
C MET A 87 9.19 1.80 -8.86
N SER A 88 8.61 2.81 -9.50
CA SER A 88 9.16 4.16 -9.65
C SER A 88 8.26 5.16 -8.91
N ILE A 89 8.84 6.28 -8.49
CA ILE A 89 8.11 7.44 -7.94
C ILE A 89 8.28 8.58 -8.96
N ASN A 90 7.17 9.15 -9.42
CA ASN A 90 7.17 10.38 -10.22
C ASN A 90 7.33 11.61 -9.32
#